data_AF-A0AA43C2X0-F1
#
_entry.id   AF-A0AA43C2X0-F1
#
_cell.length_a   1.000
_cell.length_b   1.000
_cell.length_c   1.000
_cell.angle_alpha   90.00
_cell.angle_beta   90.00
_cell.angle_gamma   90.00
#
_symmetry.space_group_name_H-M   'P 1'
#
loop_
_entity.id
_entity.type
_entity.pdbx_description
1 polymer ?
#
loop_
_entity_poly.entity_id
_entity_poly.type
_entity_poly.pdbx_seq_one_letter_code
_entity_poly.pdbx_strand_id
1 'polypeptide(L)'
;MAFTPTTTGVSSEADAQARLQLWLDAEQRLSVAQTASIGDRQLTRVDLPAVHQAINFWQGQVQRFRARAAGAGAGGFKVVQWSP
;
A
#
# COMPACT_ATOMS: atom_id res chain seq x y z
N MET A 1 0.38 28.16 -0.44
CA MET A 1 -0.58 27.04 -0.51
C MET A 1 -0.05 25.95 0.42
N ALA A 2 -0.68 25.77 1.58
CA ALA A 2 -0.17 24.89 2.64
C ALA A 2 -0.62 23.45 2.37
N PHE A 3 0.33 22.56 2.09
CA PHE A 3 0.09 21.11 2.14
C PHE A 3 -0.01 20.73 3.62
N THR A 4 -1.23 20.60 4.12
CA THR A 4 -1.47 19.98 5.43
C THR A 4 -1.55 18.48 5.18
N PRO A 5 -0.52 17.67 5.53
CA PRO A 5 -0.67 16.23 5.46
C PRO A 5 -1.61 15.83 6.60
N THR A 6 -2.91 15.80 6.33
CA THR A 6 -3.87 15.18 7.23
C THR A 6 -3.38 13.76 7.48
N THR A 7 -3.05 13.48 8.74
CA THR A 7 -2.66 12.15 9.22
C THR A 7 -3.89 11.27 9.17
N THR A 8 -4.25 10.86 7.97
CA THR A 8 -5.23 9.81 7.73
C THR A 8 -4.42 8.61 7.30
N GLY A 9 -4.25 7.63 8.19
CA GLY A 9 -3.75 6.32 7.79
C GLY A 9 -4.49 5.89 6.53
N VAL A 10 -3.76 5.43 5.51
CA VAL A 10 -4.30 4.95 4.22
C VAL A 10 -5.73 4.42 4.38
N SER A 11 -6.70 5.14 3.83
CA SER A 11 -8.13 4.85 4.03
C SER A 11 -8.80 4.27 2.78
N SER A 12 -8.07 4.13 1.67
CA SER A 12 -8.57 3.55 0.43
C SER A 12 -7.51 2.66 -0.26
N GLU A 13 -7.99 1.72 -1.09
CA GLU A 13 -7.12 0.90 -1.95
C GLU A 13 -6.28 1.76 -2.90
N ALA A 14 -6.89 2.81 -3.46
CA ALA A 14 -6.23 3.72 -4.40
C ALA A 14 -5.02 4.42 -3.75
N ASP A 15 -5.16 4.84 -2.49
CA ASP A 15 -4.05 5.46 -1.75
C ASP A 15 -2.92 4.47 -1.49
N ALA A 16 -3.26 3.22 -1.11
CA ALA A 16 -2.27 2.17 -0.91
C ALA A 16 -1.53 1.82 -2.20
N GLN A 17 -2.23 1.81 -3.34
CA GLN A 17 -1.63 1.53 -4.65
C GLN A 17 -0.77 2.70 -5.14
N ALA A 18 -1.20 3.95 -4.93
CA ALA A 18 -0.39 5.13 -5.25
C ALA A 18 0.90 5.16 -4.42
N ARG A 19 0.83 4.82 -3.13
CA ARG A 19 2.01 4.67 -2.27
C ARG A 19 2.92 3.57 -2.80
N LEU A 20 2.39 2.38 -3.09
CA LEU A 20 3.17 1.27 -3.63
C LEU A 20 3.92 1.65 -4.91
N GLN A 21 3.24 2.30 -5.85
CA GLN A 21 3.84 2.73 -7.11
C GLN A 21 4.99 3.73 -6.89
N LEU A 22 4.84 4.63 -5.92
CA LEU A 22 5.88 5.60 -5.57
C LEU A 22 7.14 4.91 -5.01
N TRP A 23 6.98 3.86 -4.20
CA TRP A 23 8.12 3.08 -3.68
C TRP A 23 8.79 2.21 -4.76
N LEU A 24 8.03 1.67 -5.71
CA LEU A 24 8.58 0.92 -6.86
C LEU A 24 9.41 1.84 -7.78
N ASP A 25 8.92 3.05 -8.06
CA ASP A 25 9.66 4.03 -8.85
C ASP A 25 10.97 4.44 -8.17
N ALA A 26 10.94 4.60 -6.84
CA ALA A 26 12.15 4.89 -6.08
C ALA A 26 13.15 3.73 -6.07
N GLU A 27 12.69 2.48 -5.95
CA GLU A 27 13.53 1.28 -6.09
C GLU A 27 14.23 1.26 -7.46
N GLN A 28 13.47 1.50 -8.54
CA GLN A 28 14.03 1.59 -9.89
C GLN A 28 15.08 2.69 -9.99
N ARG A 29 14.82 3.88 -9.45
CA ARG A 29 15.80 4.98 -9.43
C ARG A 29 17.04 4.63 -8.61
N LEU A 30 16.91 3.96 -7.46
CA LEU A 30 18.05 3.52 -6.64
C LEU A 30 18.87 2.40 -7.29
N SER A 31 18.25 1.60 -8.16
CA SER A 31 18.95 0.58 -8.93
C SER A 31 19.84 1.18 -10.03
N VAL A 32 19.45 2.33 -10.59
CA VAL A 32 20.16 3.01 -11.69
C VAL A 32 21.03 4.17 -11.20
N ALA A 33 20.62 4.86 -10.13
CA ALA A 33 21.26 6.04 -9.59
C ALA A 33 21.52 5.89 -8.08
N GLN A 34 22.51 6.62 -7.56
CA GLN A 34 22.96 6.48 -6.17
C GLN A 34 21.95 7.07 -5.14
N THR A 35 21.01 7.90 -5.60
CA THR A 35 20.06 8.64 -4.75
C THR A 35 18.68 8.80 -5.41
N ALA A 36 17.62 8.70 -4.62
CA ALA A 36 16.24 8.96 -5.02
C ALA A 36 15.52 9.79 -3.94
N SER A 37 14.42 10.47 -4.28
CA SER A 37 13.63 11.24 -3.32
C SER A 37 12.19 10.73 -3.28
N ILE A 38 11.68 10.47 -2.07
CA ILE A 38 10.29 10.11 -1.79
C ILE A 38 9.70 11.15 -0.83
N GLY A 39 8.84 12.03 -1.35
CA GLY A 39 8.31 13.15 -0.56
C GLY A 39 9.45 13.99 0.02
N ASP A 40 9.47 14.17 1.34
CA ASP A 40 10.51 14.90 2.07
C ASP A 40 11.73 14.03 2.45
N ARG A 41 11.73 12.74 2.12
CA ARG A 41 12.86 11.85 2.41
C ARG A 41 13.77 11.69 1.20
N GLN A 42 15.06 11.88 1.43
CA GLN A 42 16.12 11.48 0.52
C GLN A 42 16.54 10.05 0.84
N LEU A 43 16.48 9.18 -0.16
CA LEU A 43 16.87 7.78 -0.08
C LEU A 43 18.15 7.58 -0.88
N THR A 44 18.99 6.69 -0.38
CA THR A 44 20.24 6.31 -1.01
C THR A 44 20.26 4.80 -1.23
N ARG A 45 21.24 4.30 -2.00
CA ARG A 45 21.32 2.86 -2.31
C ARG A 45 21.41 1.97 -1.06
N VAL A 46 21.92 2.49 0.06
CA VAL A 46 21.96 1.74 1.34
C VAL A 46 20.57 1.56 1.98
N ASP A 47 19.59 2.37 1.57
CA ASP A 47 18.21 2.30 2.06
C ASP A 47 17.34 1.30 1.28
N LEU A 48 17.89 0.60 0.27
CA LEU A 48 17.20 -0.44 -0.50
C LEU A 48 16.46 -1.48 0.38
N PRO A 49 17.04 -1.99 1.49
CA PRO A 49 16.31 -2.88 2.38
C PRO A 49 15.06 -2.24 3.00
N ALA A 50 15.13 -0.95 3.36
CA ALA A 50 13.99 -0.21 3.90
C ALA A 50 12.93 0.07 2.81
N VAL A 51 13.36 0.31 1.57
CA VAL A 51 12.48 0.44 0.40
C VAL A 51 11.72 -0.86 0.14
N HIS A 52 12.40 -2.01 0.13
CA HIS A 52 11.75 -3.30 -0.03
C HIS A 52 10.74 -3.59 1.09
N GLN A 53 11.07 -3.25 2.34
CA GLN A 53 10.14 -3.37 3.47
C GLN A 53 8.89 -2.50 3.27
N ALA A 54 9.06 -1.26 2.80
CA ALA A 54 7.94 -0.38 2.48
C ALA A 54 7.08 -0.97 1.35
N ILE A 55 7.69 -1.47 0.26
CA ILE A 55 6.98 -2.13 -0.85
C ILE A 55 6.14 -3.30 -0.32
N ASN A 56 6.73 -4.21 0.45
CA ASN A 56 6.04 -5.35 1.03
C ASN A 56 4.85 -4.92 1.92
N PHE A 57 5.05 -3.88 2.73
CA PHE A 57 3.98 -3.32 3.55
C PHE A 57 2.82 -2.81 2.68
N TRP A 58 3.10 -1.99 1.66
CA TRP A 58 2.06 -1.42 0.81
C TRP A 58 1.35 -2.46 -0.05
N GLN A 59 2.07 -3.46 -0.56
CA GLN A 59 1.47 -4.63 -1.22
C GLN A 59 0.48 -5.33 -0.28
N GLY A 60 0.88 -5.58 0.98
CA GLY A 60 -0.01 -6.16 1.99
C GLY A 60 -1.27 -5.31 2.25
N GLN A 61 -1.15 -3.98 2.29
CA GLN A 61 -2.30 -3.09 2.44
C GLN A 61 -3.24 -3.17 1.23
N VAL A 62 -2.73 -3.11 0.00
CA VAL A 62 -3.54 -3.24 -1.23
C VAL A 62 -4.32 -4.56 -1.21
N GLN A 63 -3.64 -5.67 -0.91
CA GLN A 63 -4.29 -6.98 -0.84
C GLN A 63 -5.35 -7.04 0.27
N ARG A 64 -5.12 -6.41 1.42
CA ARG A 64 -6.11 -6.30 2.49
C ARG A 64 -7.36 -5.53 2.06
N PHE A 65 -7.19 -4.40 1.35
CA PHE A 65 -8.32 -3.63 0.84
C PHE A 65 -9.11 -4.40 -0.23
N ARG A 66 -8.41 -5.07 -1.16
CA ARG A 66 -9.04 -5.93 -2.17
C ARG A 66 -9.79 -7.10 -1.55
N ALA A 67 -9.21 -7.77 -0.56
CA ALA A 67 -9.86 -8.85 0.17
C ALA A 67 -11.09 -8.36 0.94
N ARG A 68 -11.05 -7.17 1.54
CA ARG A 68 -12.22 -6.55 2.19
C ARG A 68 -13.32 -6.22 1.18
N ALA A 69 -12.97 -5.70 0.01
CA ALA A 69 -13.92 -5.45 -1.07
C ALA A 69 -14.55 -6.75 -1.60
N ALA A 70 -13.76 -7.82 -1.75
CA ALA A 70 -14.23 -9.14 -2.20
C ALA A 70 -15.09 -9.86 -1.13
N GLY A 71 -14.69 -9.79 0.14
CA GLY A 71 -15.41 -10.41 1.26
C GLY A 71 -16.74 -9.73 1.59
N ALA A 72 -16.87 -8.42 1.33
CA ALA A 72 -18.14 -7.70 1.42
C ALA A 72 -19.19 -8.18 0.39
N GLY A 73 -18.77 -8.87 -0.68
CA GLY A 73 -19.66 -9.50 -1.67
C GLY A 73 -19.98 -10.98 -1.39
N ALA A 74 -19.31 -11.63 -0.43
CA ALA A 74 -19.42 -13.07 -0.18
C ALA A 74 -20.33 -13.43 1.01
N GLY A 75 -21.21 -12.50 1.43
CA GLY A 75 -22.18 -12.69 2.52
C GLY A 75 -23.42 -13.53 2.17
N GLY A 76 -23.33 -14.41 1.17
CA GLY A 76 -24.36 -15.38 0.83
C GLY A 76 -24.16 -16.72 1.54
N PHE A 77 -23.93 -16.72 2.86
CA PHE A 77 -23.95 -17.97 3.62
C PHE A 77 -25.41 -18.36 3.86
N LYS A 78 -25.90 -19.32 3.09
CA LYS A 78 -27.24 -19.93 3.21
C LYS A 78 -27.63 -20.10 4.68
N VAL A 79 -28.73 -19.47 5.09
CA VAL A 79 -29.52 -19.91 6.24
C VAL A 79 -29.94 -21.35 5.95
N VAL A 80 -29.24 -22.32 6.54
CA VAL A 80 -29.73 -23.69 6.59
C VAL A 80 -30.89 -23.67 7.59
N GLN A 81 -32.10 -23.66 7.06
CA GLN A 81 -33.31 -23.91 7.82
C GLN A 81 -33.25 -25.35 8.31
N TRP A 82 -33.06 -25.54 9.62
CA TRP A 82 -33.32 -26.81 10.29
C TRP A 82 -34.70 -26.72 10.95
N SER A 83 -35.57 -27.67 10.65
CA SER A 83 -36.85 -27.90 11.33
C SER A 83 -36.69 -29.06 12.32
N PRO A 84 -37.43 -29.03 13.45
CA PRO A 84 -37.12 -29.77 14.68
C PRO A 84 -37.19 -31.29 14.58
#